data_AF-A0A940YGQ5-F1
#
_entry.id   AF-A0A940YGQ5-F1
#
_cell.length_a   1.000
_cell.length_b   1.000
_cell.length_c   1.000
_cell.angle_alpha   90.00
_cell.angle_beta   90.00
_cell.angle_gamma   90.00
#
_symmetry.space_group_name_H-M   'P 1'
#
loop_
_entity.id
_entity.type
_entity.pdbx_description
1 polymer ?
#
loop_
_entity_poly.entity_id
_entity_poly.type
_entity_poly.pdbx_seq_one_letter_code
_entity_poly.pdbx_strand_id
1 'polypeptide(L)'
;MHISELIQLIEAAVPPGAAPGTRHTVEGTVDTGAQAHAVSIAMRIDPAGRRRETWLCDGIRVQPALLMRLTCAQRDCPQAQQARRDWQNFHRRRLGLPVSHEPFGGRHAFNRERRADLVSLESGALMLQARLSRFPGYAACPNQAHPPTRRDLPGYDVFEGGEYLMGGGRQVLRDGRVVDMGPALPSLEQVQALLDQSHQCARQAIGRAAAGARS
;
A
#
# COMPACT_ATOMS: atom_id res chain seq x y z
N MET A 1 0.43 -14.02 9.94
CA MET A 1 -0.07 -14.68 8.72
C MET A 1 -0.91 -13.68 7.94
N HIS A 2 -0.68 -13.58 6.64
CA HIS A 2 -1.45 -12.72 5.75
C HIS A 2 -2.63 -13.48 5.13
N ILE A 3 -3.69 -12.77 4.76
CA ILE A 3 -4.85 -13.40 4.09
C ILE A 3 -4.45 -14.07 2.76
N SER A 4 -3.46 -13.53 2.05
CA SER A 4 -2.92 -14.10 0.82
C SER A 4 -2.31 -15.48 1.04
N GLU A 5 -1.68 -15.72 2.19
CA GLU A 5 -1.10 -17.03 2.53
C GLU A 5 -2.21 -18.08 2.70
N LEU A 6 -3.30 -17.73 3.39
CA LEU A 6 -4.46 -18.62 3.51
C LEU A 6 -5.09 -18.93 2.15
N ILE A 7 -5.21 -17.94 1.27
CA ILE A 7 -5.74 -18.14 -0.09
C ILE A 7 -4.85 -19.10 -0.87
N GLN A 8 -3.53 -18.90 -0.85
CA GLN A 8 -2.60 -19.79 -1.54
C GLN A 8 -2.68 -21.22 -1.01
N LEU A 9 -2.76 -21.41 0.31
CA LEU A 9 -2.87 -22.73 0.92
C LEU A 9 -4.14 -23.47 0.47
N ILE A 10 -5.30 -22.81 0.47
CA ILE A 10 -6.55 -23.45 0.04
C ILE A 10 -6.58 -23.70 -1.47
N GLU A 11 -5.96 -22.83 -2.26
CA GLU A 11 -5.83 -23.02 -3.70
C GLU A 11 -4.93 -24.20 -4.05
N ALA A 12 -3.84 -24.41 -3.31
CA ALA A 12 -2.98 -25.58 -3.46
C ALA A 12 -3.70 -26.87 -3.05
N ALA A 13 -4.51 -26.83 -1.98
CA ALA A 13 -5.24 -27.99 -1.47
C ALA A 13 -6.45 -28.39 -2.33
N VAL A 14 -7.10 -27.42 -2.99
CA VAL A 14 -8.23 -27.64 -3.89
C VAL A 14 -7.99 -26.91 -5.22
N PRO A 15 -7.08 -27.41 -6.07
CA PRO A 15 -6.72 -26.76 -7.31
C PRO A 15 -7.88 -26.82 -8.34
N PRO A 16 -7.86 -25.94 -9.35
CA PRO A 16 -8.75 -26.06 -10.50
C PRO A 16 -8.62 -27.46 -11.14
N GLY A 17 -9.74 -28.15 -11.34
CA GLY A 17 -9.75 -29.50 -11.90
C GLY A 17 -9.55 -30.63 -10.89
N ALA A 18 -9.51 -30.34 -9.58
CA ALA A 18 -9.59 -31.37 -8.56
C ALA A 18 -10.86 -32.24 -8.70
N ALA A 19 -10.78 -33.50 -8.29
CA ALA A 19 -11.87 -34.46 -8.43
C ALA A 19 -13.15 -33.98 -7.70
N PRO A 20 -14.35 -34.25 -8.24
CA PRO A 20 -15.60 -34.00 -7.53
C PRO A 20 -15.59 -34.61 -6.12
N GLY A 21 -16.07 -33.85 -5.13
CA GLY A 21 -16.04 -34.26 -3.72
C GLY A 21 -14.77 -33.87 -2.97
N THR A 22 -13.70 -33.43 -3.66
CA THR A 22 -12.54 -32.82 -3.00
C THR A 22 -12.99 -31.63 -2.16
N ARG A 23 -12.60 -31.61 -0.89
CA ARG A 23 -12.89 -30.52 0.05
C ARG A 23 -11.71 -30.27 0.95
N HIS A 24 -11.49 -29.02 1.29
CA HIS A 24 -10.49 -28.62 2.26
C HIS A 24 -10.93 -27.35 2.97
N THR A 25 -10.41 -27.15 4.17
CA THR A 25 -10.60 -25.93 4.95
C THR A 25 -9.25 -25.51 5.50
N VAL A 26 -8.90 -24.24 5.34
CA VAL A 26 -7.74 -23.63 5.99
C VAL A 26 -8.22 -22.58 6.97
N GLU A 27 -7.53 -22.47 8.10
CA GLU A 27 -7.88 -21.55 9.16
C GLU A 27 -6.65 -20.82 9.67
N GLY A 28 -6.87 -19.62 10.18
CA GLY A 28 -5.96 -19.00 11.12
C GLY A 28 -6.25 -17.53 11.32
N THR A 29 -5.34 -16.89 12.06
CA THR A 29 -5.54 -15.50 12.49
C THR A 29 -4.80 -14.54 11.58
N VAL A 30 -5.54 -13.56 11.03
CA VAL A 30 -4.97 -12.47 10.25
C VAL A 30 -4.94 -11.22 11.11
N ASP A 31 -3.73 -10.75 11.40
CA ASP A 31 -3.48 -9.51 12.13
C ASP A 31 -3.22 -8.36 11.17
N THR A 32 -3.93 -7.25 11.37
CA THR A 32 -3.81 -6.03 10.57
C THR A 32 -3.10 -4.90 11.30
N GLY A 33 -2.57 -5.17 12.50
CA GLY A 33 -1.99 -4.21 13.44
C GLY A 33 -3.02 -3.32 14.15
N ALA A 34 -4.24 -3.22 13.61
CA ALA A 34 -5.38 -2.56 14.26
C ALA A 34 -6.34 -3.57 14.91
N GLN A 35 -6.47 -4.74 14.31
CA GLN A 35 -7.36 -5.81 14.77
C GLN A 35 -6.87 -7.16 14.22
N ALA A 36 -7.06 -8.20 15.01
CA ALA A 36 -6.89 -9.59 14.60
C ALA A 36 -8.25 -10.22 14.30
N HIS A 37 -8.35 -10.94 13.19
CA HIS A 37 -9.55 -11.68 12.79
C HIS A 37 -9.26 -13.17 12.70
N ALA A 38 -10.16 -14.00 13.24
CA ALA A 38 -10.13 -15.43 12.99
C ALA A 38 -10.76 -15.70 11.62
N VAL A 39 -9.99 -16.25 10.69
CA VAL A 39 -10.40 -16.48 9.31
C VAL A 39 -10.42 -17.97 9.01
N SER A 40 -11.47 -18.42 8.32
CA SER A 40 -11.57 -19.78 7.78
C SER A 40 -12.04 -19.72 6.33
N ILE A 41 -11.33 -20.43 5.45
CA ILE A 41 -11.66 -20.54 4.03
C ILE A 41 -11.87 -22.01 3.72
N ALA A 42 -13.09 -22.35 3.34
CA ALA A 42 -13.46 -23.69 2.91
C ALA A 42 -13.69 -23.71 1.40
N MET A 43 -13.08 -24.68 0.72
CA MET A 43 -13.28 -24.92 -0.70
C MET A 43 -13.70 -26.36 -0.95
N ARG A 44 -14.58 -26.54 -1.94
CA ARG A 44 -14.98 -27.86 -2.42
C ARG A 44 -15.27 -27.87 -3.92
N ILE A 45 -15.11 -29.03 -4.54
CA ILE A 45 -15.60 -29.30 -5.90
C ILE A 45 -16.96 -29.99 -5.78
N ASP A 46 -18.01 -29.37 -6.32
CA ASP A 46 -19.36 -29.93 -6.34
C ASP A 46 -19.49 -31.10 -7.34
N PRO A 47 -20.58 -31.90 -7.29
CA PRO A 47 -20.76 -33.03 -8.21
C PRO A 47 -20.79 -32.64 -9.69
N ALA A 48 -21.05 -31.37 -10.01
CA ALA A 48 -20.99 -30.84 -11.39
C ALA A 48 -19.58 -30.36 -11.76
N GLY A 49 -18.56 -30.65 -10.95
CA GLY A 49 -17.18 -30.23 -11.16
C GLY A 49 -16.93 -28.75 -10.86
N ARG A 50 -17.90 -28.01 -10.28
CA ARG A 50 -17.74 -26.58 -10.02
C ARG A 50 -17.15 -26.33 -8.66
N ARG A 51 -16.21 -25.39 -8.59
CA ARG A 51 -15.64 -24.92 -7.34
C ARG A 51 -16.66 -24.10 -6.55
N ARG A 52 -16.79 -24.41 -5.26
CA ARG A 52 -17.63 -23.71 -4.30
C ARG A 52 -16.77 -23.28 -3.12
N GLU A 53 -16.96 -22.04 -2.70
CA GLU A 53 -16.14 -21.41 -1.69
C GLU A 53 -17.02 -20.88 -0.57
N THR A 54 -16.53 -20.98 0.66
CA THR A 54 -17.15 -20.39 1.84
C THR A 54 -16.06 -19.70 2.66
N TRP A 55 -16.31 -18.44 2.97
CA TRP A 55 -15.37 -17.56 3.64
C TRP A 55 -15.98 -17.12 4.96
N LEU A 56 -15.26 -17.34 6.06
CA LEU A 56 -15.68 -16.94 7.40
C LEU A 56 -14.69 -15.94 7.98
N CYS A 57 -15.23 -14.93 8.66
CA CYS A 57 -14.51 -13.98 9.49
C CYS A 57 -15.17 -13.98 10.87
N ASP A 58 -14.40 -14.22 11.94
CA ASP A 58 -14.88 -14.28 13.32
C ASP A 58 -16.10 -15.21 13.48
N GLY A 59 -16.09 -16.35 12.78
CA GLY A 59 -17.17 -17.33 12.77
C GLY A 59 -18.40 -16.95 11.93
N ILE A 60 -18.39 -15.81 11.23
CA ILE A 60 -19.50 -15.32 10.42
C ILE A 60 -19.16 -15.43 8.94
N ARG A 61 -20.10 -15.97 8.16
CA ARG A 61 -19.95 -16.06 6.71
C ARG A 61 -19.95 -14.67 6.09
N VAL A 62 -18.95 -14.38 5.26
CA VAL A 62 -18.76 -13.11 4.58
C VAL A 62 -18.54 -13.29 3.08
N GLN A 63 -18.73 -12.22 2.32
CA GLN A 63 -18.28 -12.19 0.93
C GLN A 63 -16.75 -12.06 0.88
N PRO A 64 -16.07 -12.64 -0.14
CA PRO A 64 -14.62 -12.53 -0.28
C PRO A 64 -14.12 -11.08 -0.26
N ALA A 65 -14.81 -10.19 -1.00
CA ALA A 65 -14.47 -8.77 -1.05
C ALA A 65 -14.54 -8.08 0.31
N LEU A 66 -15.51 -8.43 1.17
CA LEU A 66 -15.59 -7.90 2.52
C LEU A 66 -14.43 -8.42 3.38
N LEU A 67 -14.13 -9.72 3.31
CA LEU A 67 -12.99 -10.29 4.03
C LEU A 67 -11.69 -9.58 3.65
N MET A 68 -11.43 -9.39 2.34
CA MET A 68 -10.21 -8.71 1.87
C MET A 68 -10.08 -7.28 2.41
N ARG A 69 -11.20 -6.56 2.57
CA ARG A 69 -11.21 -5.21 3.16
C ARG A 69 -10.96 -5.25 4.66
N LEU A 70 -11.57 -6.18 5.39
CA LEU A 70 -11.35 -6.36 6.84
C LEU A 70 -9.88 -6.67 7.14
N THR A 71 -9.28 -7.54 6.32
CA THR A 71 -7.88 -8.00 6.45
C THR A 71 -6.86 -7.13 5.69
N CYS A 72 -7.25 -5.94 5.20
CA CYS A 72 -6.33 -5.06 4.48
C CYS A 72 -5.25 -4.48 5.40
N ALA A 73 -3.98 -4.85 5.25
CA ALA A 73 -2.92 -4.40 6.16
C ALA A 73 -2.64 -2.88 6.15
N GLN A 74 -3.20 -2.13 5.18
CA GLN A 74 -3.00 -0.69 5.09
C GLN A 74 -3.87 0.05 6.11
N ARG A 75 -3.23 0.73 7.05
CA ARG A 75 -3.89 1.51 8.12
C ARG A 75 -4.73 2.67 7.60
N ASP A 76 -4.24 3.34 6.56
CA ASP A 76 -4.86 4.55 6.00
C ASP A 76 -5.82 4.27 4.84
N CYS A 77 -6.20 3.01 4.60
CA CYS A 77 -7.15 2.67 3.54
C CYS A 77 -8.59 3.04 3.97
N PRO A 78 -9.27 3.98 3.28
CA PRO A 78 -10.62 4.41 3.68
C PRO A 78 -11.65 3.27 3.64
N GLN A 79 -11.53 2.39 2.64
CA GLN A 79 -12.46 1.25 2.50
C GLN A 79 -12.26 0.20 3.59
N ALA A 80 -11.01 -0.04 4.01
CA ALA A 80 -10.69 -0.94 5.11
C ALA A 80 -11.18 -0.37 6.45
N GLN A 81 -10.93 0.92 6.69
CA GLN A 81 -11.42 1.63 7.87
C GLN A 81 -12.95 1.59 7.96
N GLN A 82 -13.65 1.88 6.85
CA GLN A 82 -15.10 1.77 6.75
C GLN A 82 -15.56 0.34 7.08
N ALA A 83 -15.01 -0.67 6.41
CA ALA A 83 -15.41 -2.07 6.60
C ALA A 83 -15.21 -2.55 8.04
N ARG A 84 -14.08 -2.20 8.67
CA ARG A 84 -13.81 -2.55 10.08
C ARG A 84 -14.80 -1.89 11.04
N ARG A 85 -15.11 -0.62 10.82
CA ARG A 85 -16.10 0.08 11.66
C ARG A 85 -17.47 -0.54 11.50
N ASP A 86 -17.89 -0.82 10.27
CA ASP A 86 -19.16 -1.49 9.99
C ASP A 86 -19.21 -2.88 10.63
N TRP A 87 -18.10 -3.62 10.61
CA TRP A 87 -17.96 -4.92 11.26
C TRP A 87 -18.05 -4.83 12.78
N GLN A 88 -17.34 -3.88 13.39
CA GLN A 88 -17.42 -3.62 14.83
C GLN A 88 -18.84 -3.20 15.24
N ASN A 89 -19.49 -2.37 14.44
CA ASN A 89 -20.87 -1.94 14.66
C ASN A 89 -21.86 -3.10 14.50
N PHE A 90 -21.63 -4.01 13.54
CA PHE A 90 -22.41 -5.24 13.39
C PHE A 90 -22.32 -6.10 14.67
N HIS A 91 -21.12 -6.33 15.19
CA HIS A 91 -20.93 -7.08 16.43
C HIS A 91 -21.55 -6.39 17.64
N ARG A 92 -21.40 -5.06 17.76
CA ARG A 92 -22.05 -4.27 18.81
C ARG A 92 -23.57 -4.42 18.78
N ARG A 93 -24.20 -4.32 17.62
CA ARG A 93 -25.66 -4.52 17.47
C ARG A 93 -26.07 -5.92 17.92
N ARG A 94 -25.28 -6.94 17.60
CA ARG A 94 -25.55 -8.33 18.03
C ARG A 94 -25.46 -8.50 19.55
N LEU A 95 -24.63 -7.71 20.21
CA LEU A 95 -24.47 -7.67 21.67
C LEU A 95 -25.43 -6.66 22.36
N GLY A 96 -26.30 -5.99 21.63
CA GLY A 96 -27.18 -4.94 22.18
C GLY A 96 -26.45 -3.67 22.61
N LEU A 97 -25.20 -3.47 22.16
CA LEU A 97 -24.38 -2.31 22.50
C LEU A 97 -24.64 -1.13 21.55
N PRO A 98 -24.49 0.12 22.02
CA PRO A 98 -24.66 1.30 21.19
C PRO A 98 -23.66 1.34 20.04
N VAL A 99 -24.13 1.73 18.86
CA VAL A 99 -23.34 1.85 17.62
C VAL A 99 -22.40 3.06 17.72
N SER A 100 -21.16 2.92 17.25
CA SER A 100 -20.27 4.07 17.11
C SER A 100 -20.54 4.80 15.79
N HIS A 101 -20.81 6.10 15.88
CA HIS A 101 -21.08 7.00 14.75
C HIS A 101 -19.92 7.95 14.50
N GLU A 102 -18.68 7.59 14.82
CA GLU A 102 -17.54 8.46 14.53
C GLU A 102 -17.55 8.87 13.05
N PRO A 103 -17.62 10.18 12.77
CA PRO A 103 -17.78 10.67 11.41
C PRO A 103 -16.56 10.31 10.57
N PHE A 104 -16.82 9.98 9.30
CA PHE A 104 -15.79 9.90 8.29
C PHE A 104 -15.07 11.27 8.22
N GLY A 105 -13.75 11.27 8.42
CA GLY A 105 -12.96 12.50 8.29
C GLY A 105 -12.75 13.30 9.57
N GLY A 106 -12.51 12.63 10.70
CA GLY A 106 -11.85 13.24 11.85
C GLY A 106 -10.45 13.73 11.46
N ARG A 107 -10.39 14.98 10.99
CA ARG A 107 -9.21 15.85 10.82
C ARG A 107 -7.93 15.20 11.30
N HIS A 108 -7.08 14.80 10.36
CA HIS A 108 -5.64 14.67 10.50
C HIS A 108 -5.12 14.63 11.95
N ALA A 109 -5.34 13.50 12.64
CA ALA A 109 -4.52 13.14 13.79
C ALA A 109 -3.03 12.96 13.40
N PHE A 110 -2.70 13.18 12.12
CA PHE A 110 -1.37 13.15 11.53
C PHE A 110 -0.64 14.51 11.52
N ASN A 111 -1.26 15.60 12.00
CA ASN A 111 -0.51 16.83 12.28
C ASN A 111 0.54 16.68 13.40
N ARG A 112 0.72 15.47 13.96
CA ARG A 112 1.65 15.19 15.07
C ARG A 112 2.94 14.49 14.66
N GLU A 113 3.01 13.89 13.47
CA GLU A 113 4.26 13.33 12.96
C GLU A 113 5.05 14.42 12.22
N ARG A 114 5.87 15.07 13.05
CA ARG A 114 6.80 16.15 12.79
C ARG A 114 7.37 16.26 11.38
N ARG A 115 7.30 17.50 10.91
CA ARG A 115 8.10 18.22 9.90
C ARG A 115 9.65 18.13 10.01
N ALA A 116 10.27 17.18 10.73
CA ALA A 116 11.54 17.50 11.39
C ALA A 116 12.86 16.88 10.89
N ASP A 117 12.92 15.80 10.09
CA ASP A 117 14.24 15.20 9.80
C ASP A 117 14.62 15.37 8.32
N LEU A 118 15.45 16.38 8.04
CA LEU A 118 16.23 16.48 6.80
C LEU A 118 17.29 15.38 6.83
N VAL A 119 17.25 14.48 5.85
CA VAL A 119 18.26 13.43 5.66
C VAL A 119 19.30 13.95 4.69
N SER A 120 20.55 14.10 5.14
CA SER A 120 21.66 14.44 4.24
C SER A 120 22.07 13.21 3.41
N LEU A 121 22.25 13.43 2.12
CA LEU A 121 22.72 12.45 1.15
C LEU A 121 23.94 13.03 0.44
N GLU A 122 24.95 12.20 0.20
CA GLU A 122 26.23 12.62 -0.35
C GLU A 122 26.65 11.70 -1.51
N SER A 123 27.24 12.31 -2.56
CA SER A 123 27.93 11.57 -3.62
C SER A 123 29.13 12.39 -4.12
N GLY A 124 30.32 11.95 -3.74
CA GLY A 124 31.54 12.72 -3.97
C GLY A 124 31.51 14.06 -3.24
N ALA A 125 31.53 15.16 -3.99
CA ALA A 125 31.47 16.52 -3.45
C ALA A 125 30.05 17.11 -3.44
N LEU A 126 29.06 16.42 -4.02
CA LEU A 126 27.67 16.88 -4.03
C LEU A 126 26.97 16.43 -2.76
N MET A 127 26.24 17.35 -2.14
CA MET A 127 25.43 17.11 -0.95
C MET A 127 24.01 17.62 -1.19
N LEU A 128 23.02 16.76 -0.93
CA LEU A 128 21.61 17.10 -0.96
C LEU A 128 20.97 16.80 0.40
N GLN A 129 19.87 17.47 0.70
CA GLN A 129 19.04 17.19 1.87
C GLN A 129 17.66 16.76 1.41
N ALA A 130 17.18 15.61 1.89
CA ALA A 130 15.86 15.09 1.58
C ALA A 130 14.93 15.24 2.78
N ARG A 131 13.74 15.79 2.57
CA ARG A 131 12.69 15.91 3.59
C ARG A 131 11.51 15.04 3.22
N LEU A 132 11.08 14.19 4.15
CA LEU A 132 9.85 13.42 3.99
C LEU A 132 8.63 14.36 3.92
N SER A 133 7.86 14.22 2.86
CA SER A 133 6.65 14.98 2.54
C SER A 133 5.54 14.01 2.11
N ARG A 134 4.31 14.54 1.98
CA ARG A 134 3.14 13.77 1.54
C ARG A 134 2.52 14.38 0.30
N PHE A 135 2.23 13.54 -0.69
CA PHE A 135 1.72 13.95 -1.98
C PHE A 135 0.45 13.20 -2.33
N PRO A 136 -0.58 13.85 -2.89
CA PRO A 136 -1.73 13.14 -3.41
C PRO A 136 -1.26 12.11 -4.44
N GLY A 137 -1.77 10.88 -4.36
CA GLY A 137 -1.47 9.83 -5.31
C GLY A 137 -2.48 8.69 -5.30
N TYR A 138 -2.40 7.82 -6.30
CA TYR A 138 -3.16 6.58 -6.33
C TYR A 138 -2.32 5.45 -5.77
N ALA A 139 -2.88 4.71 -4.82
CA ALA A 139 -2.27 3.49 -4.34
C ALA A 139 -3.14 2.29 -4.60
N ALA A 140 -2.53 1.25 -5.16
CA ALA A 140 -3.10 -0.07 -5.21
C ALA A 140 -3.23 -0.66 -3.79
N CYS A 141 -4.31 -1.42 -3.58
CA CYS A 141 -4.43 -2.29 -2.43
C CYS A 141 -3.46 -3.48 -2.62
N PRO A 142 -2.56 -3.80 -1.69
CA PRO A 142 -1.67 -4.96 -1.78
C PRO A 142 -2.46 -6.26 -1.92
N ASN A 143 -3.63 -6.33 -1.28
CA ASN A 143 -4.53 -7.48 -1.33
C ASN A 143 -5.57 -7.37 -2.45
N GLN A 144 -5.47 -6.37 -3.33
CA GLN A 144 -6.41 -6.10 -4.42
C GLN A 144 -7.89 -6.07 -4.00
N ALA A 145 -8.16 -5.74 -2.73
CA ALA A 145 -9.51 -5.73 -2.15
C ALA A 145 -10.44 -4.68 -2.78
N HIS A 146 -9.83 -3.72 -3.48
CA HIS A 146 -10.49 -2.59 -4.10
C HIS A 146 -9.61 -1.98 -5.20
N PRO A 147 -10.21 -1.23 -6.15
CA PRO A 147 -9.45 -0.44 -7.11
C PRO A 147 -8.46 0.52 -6.42
N PRO A 148 -7.42 0.98 -7.13
CA PRO A 148 -6.54 2.03 -6.62
C PRO A 148 -7.35 3.22 -6.11
N THR A 149 -7.01 3.69 -4.91
CA THR A 149 -7.72 4.81 -4.26
C THR A 149 -6.79 5.99 -4.12
N ARG A 150 -7.37 7.19 -4.22
CA ARG A 150 -6.63 8.43 -3.98
C ARG A 150 -6.32 8.55 -2.50
N ARG A 151 -5.06 8.80 -2.16
CA ARG A 151 -4.59 9.07 -0.80
C ARG A 151 -3.30 9.88 -0.82
N ASP A 152 -2.85 10.32 0.35
CA ASP A 152 -1.53 10.92 0.50
C ASP A 152 -0.46 9.83 0.59
N LEU A 153 0.49 9.86 -0.33
CA LEU A 153 1.62 8.95 -0.40
C LEU A 153 2.88 9.62 0.16
N PRO A 154 3.73 8.89 0.89
CA PRO A 154 5.02 9.40 1.31
C PRO A 154 5.92 9.63 0.08
N GLY A 155 6.70 10.69 0.10
CA GLY A 155 7.77 10.97 -0.86
C GLY A 155 8.71 12.03 -0.31
N TYR A 156 9.68 12.46 -1.10
CA TYR A 156 10.72 13.38 -0.66
C TYR A 156 10.73 14.67 -1.46
N ASP A 157 10.81 15.79 -0.75
CA ASP A 157 11.32 17.05 -1.29
C ASP A 157 12.83 17.09 -1.07
N VAL A 158 13.58 17.60 -2.04
CA VAL A 158 15.04 17.64 -2.05
C VAL A 158 15.51 19.07 -2.08
N PHE A 159 16.53 19.36 -1.30
CA PHE A 159 17.12 20.67 -1.10
C PHE A 159 18.62 20.62 -1.32
N GLU A 160 19.21 21.71 -1.81
CA GLU A 160 20.65 21.90 -1.93
C GLU A 160 21.01 23.23 -1.26
N GLY A 161 21.94 23.22 -0.30
CA GLY A 161 22.30 24.43 0.44
C GLY A 161 21.14 25.12 1.16
N GLY A 162 20.07 24.38 1.48
CA GLY A 162 18.83 24.91 2.09
C GLY A 162 17.77 25.40 1.09
N GLU A 163 18.10 25.48 -0.20
CA GLU A 163 17.16 25.88 -1.26
C GLU A 163 16.43 24.66 -1.84
N TYR A 164 15.14 24.82 -2.17
CA TYR A 164 14.36 23.74 -2.78
C TYR A 164 14.86 23.45 -4.19
N LEU A 165 15.26 22.20 -4.44
CA LEU A 165 15.73 21.75 -5.74
C LEU A 165 14.62 21.05 -6.53
N MET A 166 14.02 20.02 -5.95
CA MET A 166 12.99 19.21 -6.63
C MET A 166 12.18 18.36 -5.64
N GLY A 167 11.11 17.74 -6.13
CA GLY A 167 10.15 17.03 -5.29
C GLY A 167 8.75 17.15 -5.88
N GLY A 168 7.75 17.19 -5.02
CA GLY A 168 6.37 17.39 -5.48
C GLY A 168 5.67 16.11 -5.96
N GLY A 169 4.42 16.30 -6.36
CA GLY A 169 3.61 15.26 -7.00
C GLY A 169 3.83 15.21 -8.51
N ARG A 170 3.99 14.00 -9.03
CA ARG A 170 3.95 13.66 -10.45
C ARG A 170 2.53 13.25 -10.85
N GLN A 171 2.10 13.68 -12.04
CA GLN A 171 0.89 13.18 -12.69
C GLN A 171 1.26 12.62 -14.06
N VAL A 172 0.65 11.49 -14.42
CA VAL A 172 0.71 10.93 -15.76
C VAL A 172 -0.65 11.12 -16.40
N LEU A 173 -0.65 11.81 -17.56
CA LEU A 173 -1.85 12.08 -18.34
C LEU A 173 -1.94 11.11 -19.51
N ARG A 174 -3.14 10.61 -19.79
CA ARG A 174 -3.49 9.91 -21.03
C ARG A 174 -4.79 10.51 -21.55
N ASP A 175 -4.78 10.99 -22.79
CA ASP A 175 -5.92 11.65 -23.43
C ASP A 175 -6.50 12.80 -22.57
N GLY A 176 -5.61 13.58 -21.94
CA GLY A 176 -5.99 14.70 -21.06
C GLY A 176 -6.52 14.30 -19.68
N ARG A 177 -6.52 13.02 -19.32
CA ARG A 177 -6.99 12.52 -18.01
C ARG A 177 -5.84 11.98 -17.18
N VAL A 178 -5.86 12.26 -15.87
CA VAL A 178 -4.90 11.70 -14.91
C VAL A 178 -5.15 10.20 -14.78
N VAL A 179 -4.19 9.39 -15.24
CA VAL A 179 -4.23 7.92 -15.15
C VAL A 179 -3.32 7.37 -14.06
N ASP A 180 -2.30 8.12 -13.69
CA ASP A 180 -1.42 7.83 -12.55
C ASP A 180 -1.01 9.13 -11.86
N MET A 181 -0.81 9.05 -10.55
CA MET A 181 -0.44 10.18 -9.72
C MET A 181 0.29 9.68 -8.48
N GLY A 182 1.37 10.35 -8.09
CA GLY A 182 2.15 9.99 -6.91
C GLY A 182 3.31 10.93 -6.67
N PRO A 183 4.17 10.69 -5.68
CA PRO A 183 5.39 11.47 -5.47
C PRO A 183 6.33 11.35 -6.67
N ALA A 184 7.03 12.43 -7.01
CA ALA A 184 8.13 12.37 -7.99
C ALA A 184 9.32 11.54 -7.47
N LEU A 185 9.55 11.59 -6.15
CA LEU A 185 10.61 10.89 -5.43
C LEU A 185 10.00 10.09 -4.27
N PRO A 186 9.38 8.92 -4.52
CA PRO A 186 8.78 8.07 -3.49
C PRO A 186 9.72 7.56 -2.39
N SER A 187 11.04 7.51 -2.63
CA SER A 187 11.98 6.90 -1.67
C SER A 187 13.36 7.57 -1.66
N LEU A 188 14.11 7.38 -0.57
CA LEU A 188 15.47 7.90 -0.44
C LEU A 188 16.42 7.27 -1.45
N GLU A 189 16.22 6.00 -1.82
CA GLU A 189 17.03 5.34 -2.85
C GLU A 189 16.91 6.05 -4.19
N GLN A 190 15.72 6.57 -4.52
CA GLN A 190 15.54 7.35 -5.74
C GLN A 190 16.20 8.73 -5.67
N VAL A 191 16.21 9.37 -4.48
CA VAL A 191 16.96 10.61 -4.27
C VAL A 191 18.46 10.36 -4.41
N GLN A 192 18.98 9.28 -3.82
CA GLN A 192 20.38 8.90 -3.92
C GLN A 192 20.77 8.58 -5.37
N ALA A 193 19.95 7.82 -6.10
CA ALA A 193 20.21 7.51 -7.51
C ALA A 193 20.31 8.78 -8.37
N LEU A 194 19.48 9.78 -8.09
CA LEU A 194 19.52 11.08 -8.77
C LEU A 194 20.80 11.85 -8.44
N LEU A 195 21.25 11.81 -7.18
CA LEU A 195 22.50 12.42 -6.74
C LEU A 195 23.72 11.76 -7.41
N ASP A 196 23.75 10.43 -7.44
CA ASP A 196 24.83 9.66 -8.07
C ASP A 196 24.88 9.91 -9.59
N GLN A 197 23.72 9.97 -10.25
CA GLN A 197 23.63 10.30 -11.66
C GLN A 197 24.18 11.71 -11.94
N SER A 198 23.84 12.68 -11.09
CA SER A 198 24.32 14.06 -11.20
C SER A 198 25.84 14.14 -11.03
N HIS A 199 26.40 13.43 -10.04
CA HIS A 199 27.83 13.33 -9.83
C HIS A 199 28.55 12.68 -11.02
N GLN A 200 28.00 11.60 -11.59
CA GLN A 200 28.57 10.94 -12.76
C GLN A 200 28.58 11.86 -13.99
N CYS A 201 27.49 12.58 -14.25
CA CYS A 201 27.40 13.57 -15.32
C CYS A 201 28.45 14.68 -15.16
N ALA A 202 28.61 15.21 -13.96
CA ALA A 202 29.63 16.24 -13.67
C ALA A 202 31.06 15.73 -13.95
N ARG A 203 31.39 14.51 -13.51
CA ARG A 203 32.70 13.89 -13.78
C ARG A 203 32.98 13.73 -15.27
N GLN A 204 31.97 13.30 -16.04
CA GLN A 204 32.10 13.13 -17.49
C GLN A 204 32.32 14.49 -18.19
N ALA A 205 31.62 15.53 -17.78
CA ALA A 205 31.78 16.88 -18.33
C ALA A 205 33.19 17.43 -18.09
N ILE A 206 33.71 17.29 -16.86
CA ILE A 206 35.08 17.69 -16.51
C ILE A 206 36.11 16.91 -17.34
N GLY A 207 35.93 15.59 -17.47
CA GLY A 207 36.81 14.74 -18.28
C GLY A 207 36.87 15.16 -19.75
N ARG A 208 35.71 15.51 -20.35
CA ARG A 208 35.63 16.01 -21.73
C ARG A 208 36.31 17.36 -21.89
N ALA A 209 36.07 18.31 -20.98
CA ALA A 209 36.72 19.62 -21.01
C ALA A 209 38.25 19.50 -20.90
N ALA A 210 38.74 18.62 -20.01
CA ALA A 210 40.18 18.39 -19.84
C ALA A 210 40.82 17.63 -21.02
N ALA A 211 40.05 16.90 -21.82
CA ALA A 211 40.52 16.25 -23.05
C ALA A 211 40.55 17.25 -24.22
N GLY A 212 39.52 18.08 -24.37
CA GLY A 212 39.46 19.12 -25.41
C GLY A 212 40.42 20.29 -25.21
N ALA A 213 40.87 20.55 -23.98
CA ALA A 213 41.91 21.54 -23.70
C ALA A 213 43.35 21.05 -24.00
N ARG A 214 43.52 19.75 -24.30
CA ARG A 214 44.81 19.12 -24.60
C ARG A 214 44.99 18.77 -26.08
N SER A 215 43.98 19.08 -26.91
CA SER A 215 43.98 18.98 -28.37
C SER A 215 44.11 20.36 -28.99
#